data_AF-A0A1M4WCF5-F1
#
_entry.id   AF-A0A1M4WCF5-F1
#
_cell.length_a   1.000
_cell.length_b   1.000
_cell.length_c   1.000
_cell.angle_alpha   90.00
_cell.angle_beta   90.00
_cell.angle_gamma   90.00
#
_symmetry.space_group_name_H-M   'P 1'
#
loop_
_entity.id
_entity.type
_entity.pdbx_description
1 polymer ?
#
loop_
_entity_poly.entity_id
_entity_poly.type
_entity_poly.pdbx_seq_one_letter_code
_entity_poly.pdbx_strand_id
1 'polypeptide(L)'
;MTEITKVILDSYFHAPQWPQAGIALDAPLDVWLDEHSFPLEAKYADIDFARLVYSDLIQQLLARGTTTALYFGTIHKKTNLELVKISAKPV
;
A
#
# COMPACT_ATOMS: atom_id res chain seq x y z
N MET A 1 -19.45 18.63 20.08
CA MET A 1 -19.80 18.92 18.67
C MET A 1 -18.91 18.03 17.83
N THR A 2 -19.43 16.93 17.32
CA THR A 2 -18.67 16.03 16.44
C THR A 2 -18.75 16.63 15.04
N GLU A 3 -17.67 17.24 14.56
CA GLU A 3 -17.62 17.65 13.16
C GLU A 3 -17.52 16.38 12.31
N ILE A 4 -18.54 16.14 11.47
CA ILE A 4 -18.48 15.08 10.46
C ILE A 4 -17.58 15.59 9.34
N THR A 5 -16.34 15.15 9.32
CA THR A 5 -15.35 15.51 8.29
C THR A 5 -15.65 14.79 6.98
N LYS A 6 -15.25 15.41 5.86
CA LYS A 6 -15.40 14.87 4.51
C LYS A 6 -14.60 13.57 4.34
N VAL A 7 -15.22 12.58 3.70
CA VAL A 7 -14.62 11.31 3.26
C VAL A 7 -13.36 11.57 2.42
N ILE A 8 -12.25 10.89 2.74
CA ILE A 8 -11.01 10.96 1.96
C ILE A 8 -10.97 9.82 0.95
N LEU A 9 -10.76 10.18 -0.32
CA LEU A 9 -10.54 9.27 -1.44
C LEU A 9 -9.10 9.43 -1.94
N ASP A 10 -8.33 8.35 -1.86
CA ASP A 10 -7.01 8.27 -2.46
C ASP A 10 -7.10 7.59 -3.84
N SER A 11 -6.90 8.35 -4.91
CA SER A 11 -7.06 7.82 -6.27
C SER A 11 -5.81 7.15 -6.83
N TYR A 12 -4.68 7.15 -6.11
CA TYR A 12 -3.42 6.62 -6.63
C TYR A 12 -2.49 6.20 -5.50
N PHE A 13 -2.45 4.90 -5.20
CA PHE A 13 -1.59 4.38 -4.15
C PHE A 13 -0.87 3.09 -4.56
N HIS A 14 0.46 3.05 -4.45
CA HIS A 14 1.25 1.83 -4.62
C HIS A 14 1.35 1.07 -3.31
N ALA A 15 0.39 0.17 -3.06
CA ALA A 15 0.36 -0.60 -1.81
C ALA A 15 1.67 -1.36 -1.51
N PRO A 16 2.35 -1.96 -2.49
CA PRO A 16 3.62 -2.67 -2.28
C PRO A 16 4.79 -1.80 -1.82
N GLN A 17 4.72 -0.50 -2.08
CA GLN A 17 5.79 0.45 -1.80
C GLN A 17 5.64 1.10 -0.40
N TRP A 18 4.62 0.69 0.37
CA TRP A 18 4.42 1.18 1.74
C TRP A 18 5.66 1.05 2.65
N PRO A 19 6.44 -0.06 2.64
CA PRO A 19 7.63 -0.19 3.48
C PRO A 19 8.75 0.82 3.18
N GLN A 20 8.74 1.42 1.98
CA GLN A 20 9.70 2.43 1.57
C GLN A 20 9.10 3.84 1.54
N ALA A 21 7.92 4.05 2.14
CA ALA A 21 7.32 5.37 2.23
C ALA A 21 8.25 6.33 3.01
N GLY A 22 8.74 7.37 2.32
CA GLY A 22 9.59 8.40 2.92
C GLY A 22 11.09 8.13 2.92
N ILE A 23 11.59 7.11 2.21
CA ILE A 23 13.02 6.81 2.09
C ILE A 23 13.52 6.91 0.64
N ALA A 24 14.83 7.15 0.47
CA ALA A 24 15.54 7.19 -0.82
C ALA A 24 14.90 8.12 -1.88
N LEU A 25 14.61 9.37 -1.51
CA LEU A 25 13.89 10.33 -2.37
C LEU A 25 14.80 11.29 -3.16
N ASP A 26 16.10 11.00 -3.21
CA ASP A 26 17.14 11.83 -3.81
C ASP A 26 17.66 11.30 -5.16
N ALA A 27 17.11 10.18 -5.63
CA ALA A 27 17.48 9.55 -6.90
C ALA A 27 16.52 9.93 -8.06
N PRO A 28 17.01 9.94 -9.33
CA PRO A 28 16.14 9.93 -10.50
C PRO A 28 15.16 8.75 -10.47
N LEU A 29 13.98 8.92 -11.10
CA LEU A 29 12.89 7.94 -11.00
C LEU A 29 13.30 6.54 -11.49
N ASP A 30 14.01 6.44 -12.61
CA ASP A 30 14.48 5.17 -13.17
C ASP A 30 15.44 4.45 -12.22
N VAL A 31 16.40 5.18 -11.64
CA VAL A 31 17.33 4.67 -10.63
C VAL A 31 16.55 4.22 -9.38
N TRP A 32 15.61 5.04 -8.91
CA TRP A 32 14.80 4.72 -7.74
C TRP A 32 13.95 3.45 -7.93
N LEU A 33 13.40 3.27 -9.14
CA LEU A 33 12.64 2.08 -9.49
C LEU A 33 13.52 0.83 -9.45
N ASP A 34 14.69 0.88 -10.08
CA ASP A 34 15.60 -0.26 -10.19
C ASP A 34 16.25 -0.63 -8.84
N GLU A 35 16.65 0.37 -8.04
CA GLU A 35 17.39 0.15 -6.80
C GLU A 35 16.50 -0.10 -5.57
N HIS A 36 15.25 0.39 -5.58
CA HIS A 36 14.37 0.32 -4.41
C HIS A 36 13.04 -0.36 -4.70
N SER A 37 12.27 0.17 -5.66
CA SER A 37 10.88 -0.25 -5.85
C SER A 37 10.76 -1.67 -6.39
N PHE A 38 11.46 -2.02 -7.48
CA PHE A 38 11.37 -3.37 -8.04
C PHE A 38 11.90 -4.46 -7.09
N PRO A 39 13.05 -4.28 -6.40
CA PRO A 39 13.51 -5.23 -5.39
C PRO A 39 12.52 -5.41 -4.24
N LEU A 40 11.85 -4.33 -3.80
CA LEU A 40 10.83 -4.41 -2.76
C LEU A 40 9.58 -5.14 -3.26
N GLU A 41 9.07 -4.79 -4.43
CA GLU A 41 7.89 -5.41 -5.04
C GLU A 41 8.10 -6.91 -5.32
N ALA A 42 9.32 -7.33 -5.67
CA ALA A 42 9.67 -8.73 -5.85
C ALA A 42 9.44 -9.59 -4.58
N LYS A 43 9.56 -9.00 -3.38
CA LYS A 43 9.32 -9.70 -2.11
C LYS A 43 7.87 -10.13 -1.92
N TYR A 44 6.92 -9.52 -2.65
CA TYR A 44 5.50 -9.91 -2.63
C TYR A 44 5.20 -11.22 -3.37
N ALA A 45 6.21 -11.92 -3.86
CA ALA A 45 6.10 -13.36 -4.14
C ALA A 45 5.76 -14.16 -2.87
N ASP A 46 6.18 -13.67 -1.69
CA ASP A 46 5.84 -14.22 -0.38
C ASP A 46 4.50 -13.64 0.13
N ILE A 47 3.56 -14.54 0.41
CA ILE A 47 2.22 -14.19 0.88
C ILE A 47 2.21 -13.67 2.32
N ASP A 48 3.12 -14.14 3.18
CA ASP A 48 3.14 -13.73 4.58
C ASP A 48 3.78 -12.35 4.73
N PHE A 49 4.80 -12.04 3.93
CA PHE A 49 5.30 -10.67 3.76
C PHE A 49 4.18 -9.72 3.29
N ALA A 50 3.42 -10.13 2.26
CA ALA A 50 2.32 -9.32 1.75
C ALA A 50 1.24 -9.05 2.81
N ARG A 51 0.86 -10.06 3.59
CA ARG A 51 -0.14 -9.93 4.67
C ARG A 51 0.32 -8.98 5.76
N LEU A 52 1.58 -9.07 6.18
CA LEU A 52 2.16 -8.18 7.17
C LEU A 52 2.07 -6.73 6.70
N VAL A 53 2.58 -6.44 5.50
CA VAL A 53 2.64 -5.08 4.98
C VAL A 53 1.25 -4.51 4.69
N TYR A 54 0.39 -5.27 4.01
CA TYR A 54 -0.93 -4.77 3.65
C TYR A 54 -1.84 -4.58 4.88
N SER A 55 -1.68 -5.39 5.93
CA SER A 55 -2.45 -5.18 7.16
C SER A 55 -2.05 -3.90 7.86
N ASP A 56 -0.75 -3.59 7.94
CA ASP A 56 -0.28 -2.31 8.48
C ASP A 56 -0.76 -1.14 7.59
N LEU A 57 -0.56 -1.21 6.27
CA LEU A 57 -1.02 -0.16 5.35
C LEU A 57 -2.49 0.21 5.56
N ILE A 58 -3.39 -0.78 5.55
CA ILE A 58 -4.83 -0.52 5.68
C ILE A 58 -5.17 0.09 7.05
N GLN A 59 -4.55 -0.40 8.13
CA GLN A 59 -4.73 0.19 9.45
C GLN A 59 -4.28 1.66 9.49
N GLN A 60 -3.16 1.97 8.86
CA GLN A 60 -2.59 3.32 8.83
C GLN A 60 -3.44 4.28 7.97
N LEU A 61 -3.97 3.82 6.85
CA LEU A 61 -4.86 4.63 6.00
C LEU A 61 -6.18 4.94 6.69
N LEU A 62 -6.79 3.94 7.35
CA LEU A 62 -8.01 4.14 8.14
C LEU A 62 -7.78 5.11 9.30
N ALA A 63 -6.66 4.99 10.01
CA ALA A 63 -6.29 5.91 11.10
C ALA A 63 -6.09 7.37 10.63
N ARG A 64 -5.86 7.58 9.33
CA ARG A 64 -5.70 8.91 8.70
C ARG A 64 -6.96 9.37 7.96
N GLY A 65 -8.05 8.61 8.03
CA GLY A 65 -9.34 8.95 7.45
C GLY A 65 -9.52 8.60 5.97
N THR A 66 -8.56 7.91 5.34
CA THR A 66 -8.73 7.37 3.99
C THR A 66 -9.70 6.19 4.05
N THR A 67 -10.88 6.38 3.48
CA THR A 67 -11.94 5.37 3.47
C THR A 67 -12.08 4.67 2.11
N THR A 68 -11.58 5.30 1.04
CA THR A 68 -11.57 4.74 -0.30
C THR A 68 -10.20 4.93 -0.91
N ALA A 69 -9.62 3.89 -1.49
CA ALA A 69 -8.33 3.95 -2.15
C ALA A 69 -8.32 3.11 -3.44
N LEU A 70 -7.62 3.60 -4.47
CA LEU A 70 -7.25 2.84 -5.65
C LEU A 70 -5.81 2.35 -5.49
N TYR A 71 -5.66 1.04 -5.29
CA TYR A 71 -4.36 0.41 -5.12
C TYR A 71 -3.79 -0.15 -6.42
N PHE A 72 -2.52 0.18 -6.68
CA PHE A 72 -1.63 -0.65 -7.48
C PHE A 72 -1.10 -1.77 -6.60
N GLY A 73 -1.20 -3.01 -7.08
CA GLY A 73 -0.54 -4.18 -6.50
C GLY A 73 0.73 -4.55 -7.26
N THR A 74 1.27 -5.75 -7.03
CA THR A 74 2.43 -6.25 -7.80
C THR A 74 1.98 -7.16 -8.95
N ILE A 75 2.92 -7.73 -9.70
CA ILE A 75 2.64 -8.79 -10.69
C ILE A 75 2.10 -10.09 -10.05
N HIS A 76 2.21 -10.24 -8.73
CA HIS A 76 1.87 -11.47 -8.01
C HIS A 76 0.37 -11.55 -7.69
N LYS A 77 -0.40 -12.27 -8.53
CA LYS A 77 -1.85 -12.41 -8.39
C LYS A 77 -2.32 -12.87 -7.00
N LYS A 78 -1.62 -13.85 -6.40
CA LYS A 78 -2.01 -14.42 -5.09
C LYS A 78 -1.98 -13.36 -3.98
N THR A 79 -0.97 -12.51 -3.95
CA THR A 79 -0.83 -11.48 -2.91
C THR A 79 -1.70 -10.27 -3.16
N ASN A 80 -2.00 -9.94 -4.43
CA ASN A 80 -3.04 -8.95 -4.76
C ASN A 80 -4.43 -9.37 -4.24
N LEU A 81 -4.76 -10.67 -4.27
CA LEU A 81 -6.00 -11.16 -3.67
C LEU A 81 -6.01 -11.00 -2.14
N GLU A 82 -4.86 -11.10 -1.47
CA GLU A 82 -4.78 -10.83 -0.04
C GLU A 82 -5.01 -9.33 0.26
N LEU A 83 -4.48 -8.41 -0.56
CA LEU A 83 -4.78 -6.98 -0.43
C LEU A 83 -6.28 -6.71 -0.52
N VAL A 84 -6.99 -7.33 -1.48
CA VAL A 84 -8.45 -7.22 -1.61
C VAL A 84 -9.15 -7.74 -0.36
N LYS A 85 -8.79 -8.93 0.13
CA LYS A 85 -9.40 -9.53 1.33
C LYS A 85 -9.19 -8.66 2.56
N ILE A 86 -7.99 -8.13 2.76
CA ILE A 86 -7.65 -7.29 3.92
C ILE A 86 -8.43 -5.98 3.85
N SER A 87 -8.50 -5.35 2.67
CA SER A 87 -9.23 -4.08 2.46
C SER A 87 -10.73 -4.21 2.67
N ALA A 88 -11.30 -5.40 2.44
CA ALA A 88 -12.73 -5.67 2.59
C ALA A 88 -13.12 -6.15 4.00
N LYS A 89 -12.18 -6.27 4.94
CA LYS A 89 -12.51 -6.67 6.32
C LYS A 89 -13.32 -5.55 7.00
N PRO A 90 -14.44 -5.89 7.67
CA PRO A 90 -15.13 -4.92 8.52
C PRO A 90 -14.18 -4.42 9.61
N VAL A 91 -14.23 -3.10 9.86
CA VAL A 91 -13.52 -2.42 10.96
C VAL A 91 -14.37 -2.45 12.22
#